data_AF-A0AAV2ADA9-F1
#
_entry.id   AF-A0AAV2ADA9-F1
#
_cell.length_a   1.000
_cell.length_b   1.000
_cell.length_c   1.000
_cell.angle_alpha   90.00
_cell.angle_beta   90.00
_cell.angle_gamma   90.00
#
_symmetry.space_group_name_H-M   'P 1'
#
loop_
_entity.id
_entity.type
_entity.pdbx_description
1 polymer ?
#
loop_
_entity_poly.entity_id
_entity_poly.type
_entity_poly.pdbx_seq_one_letter_code
_entity_poly.pdbx_strand_id
1 'polypeptide(L)'
;MLNQFVSLILVPLLKYMGDLPSRRTRTGNELTDQIYDGPLKHEILRDEIYCQIMKQLTDNKNRLSEERGWELMWLATGLFAPSQILLKELTAFLRTRRHPIAVDSLQRLQKTLRTGQRKYPPHLVEVEAIQHKTTQIFHKVYFPDDTDEAFEVDSSTRAKDFCQNISQRLNLRSAEGFSLFVKIADKVISVPEGDFFFDFVRHLTDWIRKARPTRDGSIPQFTYQVFFMKKLWTNTVPGKDRNADIIFHYHQELPKLLRGYHKCSKEEAARLAALIYRVRYGESKVELQSIP
;
A
#
# COMPACT_ATOMS: atom_id res chain seq x y z
N MET A 1 19.99 27.30 -11.30
CA MET A 1 18.77 26.56 -10.90
C MET A 1 19.04 25.05 -10.83
N LEU A 2 19.49 24.39 -11.91
CA LEU A 2 19.79 22.95 -11.93
C LEU A 2 20.83 22.51 -10.86
N ASN A 3 21.95 23.23 -10.72
CA ASN A 3 23.00 22.90 -9.73
C ASN A 3 22.51 22.93 -8.27
N GLN A 4 21.50 23.74 -7.97
CA GLN A 4 20.91 23.79 -6.63
C GLN A 4 20.04 22.55 -6.37
N PHE A 5 19.30 22.08 -7.38
CA PHE A 5 18.54 20.82 -7.29
C PHE A 5 19.45 19.58 -7.20
N VAL A 6 20.57 19.56 -7.92
CA VAL A 6 21.57 18.48 -7.81
C VAL A 6 22.12 18.38 -6.39
N SER A 7 22.45 19.51 -5.76
CA SER A 7 22.89 19.53 -4.35
C SER A 7 21.78 19.08 -3.38
N LEU A 8 20.51 19.33 -3.70
CA LEU A 8 19.37 18.95 -2.86
C LEU A 8 19.08 17.44 -2.90
N ILE A 9 19.45 16.73 -3.97
CA ILE A 9 19.30 15.28 -4.12
C ILE A 9 20.52 14.54 -3.58
N LEU A 10 21.73 15.02 -3.93
CA LEU A 10 22.97 14.32 -3.62
C LEU A 10 23.21 14.19 -2.11
N VAL A 11 22.95 15.26 -1.34
CA VAL A 11 23.21 15.25 0.11
C VAL A 11 22.34 14.22 0.84
N PRO A 12 21.01 14.16 0.65
CA PRO A 12 20.17 13.10 1.20
C PRO A 12 20.57 11.69 0.76
N LEU A 13 20.95 11.51 -0.52
CA LEU A 13 21.42 10.23 -1.05
C LEU A 13 22.68 9.76 -0.33
N LEU A 14 23.70 10.62 -0.18
CA LEU A 14 24.93 10.29 0.54
C LEU A 14 24.67 10.04 2.03
N LYS A 15 23.76 10.79 2.66
CA LYS A 15 23.34 10.54 4.05
C LYS A 15 22.66 9.18 4.19
N TYR A 16 21.81 8.79 3.24
CA TYR A 16 21.17 7.48 3.23
C TYR A 16 22.22 6.37 3.13
N MET A 17 23.17 6.51 2.20
CA MET A 17 24.27 5.56 1.99
C MET A 17 25.27 5.51 3.15
N GLY A 18 25.28 6.52 4.02
CA GLY A 18 26.20 6.61 5.16
C GLY A 18 27.55 7.24 4.80
N ASP A 19 27.65 7.84 3.61
CA ASP A 19 28.85 8.53 3.12
C ASP A 19 28.95 9.98 3.64
N LEU A 20 27.84 10.51 4.20
CA LEU A 20 27.80 11.78 4.92
C LEU A 20 27.18 11.61 6.31
N PRO A 21 27.66 12.37 7.31
CA PRO A 21 27.08 12.35 8.64
C PRO A 21 25.62 12.82 8.61
N SER A 22 24.76 12.08 9.28
CA SER A 22 23.35 12.42 9.48
C SER A 22 23.04 12.49 10.96
N ARG A 23 22.39 13.56 11.41
CA ARG A 23 21.84 13.66 12.77
C ARG A 23 20.58 12.81 12.94
N ARG A 24 19.95 12.40 11.84
CA ARG A 24 18.73 11.60 11.83
C ARG A 24 19.08 10.14 11.52
N THR A 25 18.49 9.23 12.29
CA THR A 25 18.57 7.79 12.05
C THR A 25 17.94 7.44 10.71
N ARG A 26 18.40 6.34 10.08
CA ARG A 26 17.82 5.79 8.84
C ARG A 26 16.40 5.24 9.02
N THR A 27 15.92 5.19 10.26
CA THR A 27 14.55 4.79 10.62
C THR A 27 13.55 5.77 10.02
N GLY A 28 12.62 5.26 9.22
CA GLY A 28 11.62 6.08 8.54
C GLY A 28 11.90 6.28 7.05
N ASN A 29 11.17 7.21 6.45
CA ASN A 29 11.20 7.50 5.01
C ASN A 29 11.56 8.96 4.68
N GLU A 30 12.08 9.74 5.64
CA GLU A 30 12.37 11.16 5.45
C GLU A 30 13.48 11.42 4.42
N LEU A 31 14.53 10.58 4.41
CA LEU A 31 15.62 10.70 3.44
C LEU A 31 15.13 10.29 2.05
N THR A 32 14.36 9.21 1.95
CA THR A 32 13.77 8.78 0.67
C THR A 32 12.77 9.80 0.14
N ASP A 33 12.02 10.48 1.01
CA ASP A 33 11.15 11.59 0.60
C ASP A 33 11.97 12.74 -0.02
N GLN A 34 13.07 13.14 0.61
CA GLN A 34 13.98 14.18 0.08
C GLN A 34 14.61 13.77 -1.25
N ILE A 35 14.90 12.48 -1.45
CA ILE A 35 15.49 11.96 -2.69
C ILE A 35 14.45 11.94 -3.82
N TYR A 36 13.22 11.46 -3.57
CA TYR A 36 12.28 11.13 -4.64
C TYR A 36 11.14 12.14 -4.87
N ASP A 37 10.80 13.01 -3.91
CA ASP A 37 9.68 13.96 -4.06
C ASP A 37 9.87 14.93 -5.24
N GLY A 38 11.09 15.43 -5.44
CA GLY A 38 11.43 16.29 -6.58
C GLY A 38 11.26 15.59 -7.94
N PRO A 39 11.93 14.46 -8.19
CA PRO A 39 11.82 13.67 -9.43
C PRO A 39 10.42 13.17 -9.80
N LEU A 40 9.56 12.97 -8.80
CA LEU A 40 8.16 12.62 -9.03
C LEU A 40 7.34 13.80 -9.56
N LYS A 41 7.71 15.04 -9.19
CA LYS A 41 7.07 16.28 -9.66
C LYS A 41 7.70 16.85 -10.92
N HIS A 42 8.99 16.58 -11.14
CA HIS A 42 9.78 17.17 -12.22
C HIS A 42 10.55 16.09 -12.96
N GLU A 43 10.07 15.70 -14.14
CA GLU A 43 10.62 14.57 -14.91
C GLU A 43 12.10 14.76 -15.27
N ILE A 44 12.53 16.01 -15.46
CA ILE A 44 13.93 16.37 -15.74
C ILE A 44 14.91 15.94 -14.65
N LEU A 45 14.43 15.65 -13.43
CA LEU A 45 15.27 15.20 -12.32
C LEU A 45 15.36 13.67 -12.21
N ARG A 46 14.57 12.90 -12.99
CA ARG A 46 14.57 11.43 -12.91
C ARG A 46 15.89 10.83 -13.36
N ASP A 47 16.42 11.33 -14.48
CA ASP A 47 17.72 10.89 -14.99
C ASP A 47 18.85 11.18 -14.00
N GLU A 48 18.78 12.35 -13.35
CA GLU A 48 19.75 12.74 -12.33
C GLU A 48 19.79 11.74 -11.16
N ILE A 49 18.62 11.25 -10.70
CA ILE A 49 18.59 10.21 -9.66
C ILE A 49 19.31 8.95 -10.10
N TYR A 50 18.99 8.44 -11.28
CA TYR A 50 19.60 7.22 -11.78
C TYR A 50 21.11 7.39 -11.98
N CYS A 51 21.55 8.51 -12.57
CA CYS A 51 22.96 8.82 -12.73
C CYS A 51 23.69 8.90 -11.39
N GLN A 52 23.13 9.59 -10.39
CA GLN A 52 23.75 9.72 -9.07
C GLN A 52 23.84 8.36 -8.35
N ILE A 53 22.79 7.54 -8.40
CA ILE A 53 22.83 6.20 -7.80
C ILE A 53 23.85 5.31 -8.52
N MET A 54 23.83 5.26 -9.87
CA MET A 54 24.79 4.45 -10.64
C MET A 54 26.23 4.89 -10.40
N LYS A 55 26.48 6.21 -10.28
CA LYS A 55 27.78 6.76 -9.91
C LYS A 55 28.22 6.25 -8.54
N GLN A 56 27.36 6.36 -7.52
CA GLN A 56 27.68 5.90 -6.17
C GLN A 56 27.80 4.38 -6.03
N LEU A 57 27.30 3.61 -6.99
CA LEU A 57 27.45 2.16 -7.08
C LEU A 57 28.63 1.71 -7.96
N THR A 58 29.28 2.64 -8.68
CA THR A 58 30.43 2.31 -9.53
C THR A 58 31.71 2.43 -8.71
N ASP A 59 32.49 1.34 -8.68
CA ASP A 59 33.75 1.24 -7.93
C ASP A 59 33.66 1.60 -6.44
N ASN A 60 32.48 1.39 -5.83
CA ASN A 60 32.26 1.63 -4.42
C ASN A 60 32.88 0.50 -3.57
N LYS A 61 33.99 0.81 -2.91
CA LYS A 61 34.72 -0.15 -2.05
C LYS A 61 34.09 -0.31 -0.66
N ASN A 62 33.17 0.58 -0.28
CA ASN A 62 32.46 0.50 0.99
C ASN A 62 31.21 -0.37 0.82
N ARG A 63 31.30 -1.63 1.24
CA ARG A 63 30.21 -2.60 1.13
C ARG A 63 28.90 -2.13 1.75
N LEU A 64 28.94 -1.44 2.89
CA LEU A 64 27.73 -0.93 3.54
C LEU A 64 27.08 0.19 2.73
N SER A 65 27.89 1.07 2.16
CA SER A 65 27.42 2.13 1.26
C SER A 65 26.81 1.53 -0.01
N GLU A 66 27.51 0.59 -0.65
CA GLU A 66 27.04 -0.11 -1.86
C GLU A 66 25.67 -0.80 -1.64
N GLU A 67 25.53 -1.56 -0.57
CA GLU A 67 24.27 -2.22 -0.18
C GLU A 67 23.11 -1.22 -0.07
N ARG A 68 23.35 -0.05 0.51
CA ARG A 68 22.35 1.01 0.64
C ARG A 68 22.07 1.72 -0.69
N GLY A 69 23.07 1.85 -1.55
CA GLY A 69 22.87 2.35 -2.91
C GLY A 69 21.95 1.44 -3.72
N TRP A 70 22.05 0.12 -3.55
CA TRP A 70 21.17 -0.84 -4.21
C TRP A 70 19.73 -0.76 -3.73
N GLU A 71 19.50 -0.49 -2.45
CA GLU A 71 18.15 -0.22 -1.94
C GLU A 71 17.54 1.02 -2.60
N LEU A 72 18.32 2.09 -2.78
CA LEU A 72 17.86 3.29 -3.49
C LEU A 72 17.56 3.00 -4.98
N MET A 73 18.35 2.16 -5.64
CA MET A 73 18.07 1.71 -7.00
C MET A 73 16.75 0.93 -7.08
N TRP A 74 16.52 0.03 -6.13
CA TRP A 74 15.31 -0.79 -6.05
C TRP A 74 14.05 0.05 -5.81
N LEU A 75 14.15 1.08 -4.96
CA LEU A 75 13.08 2.03 -4.73
C LEU A 75 12.82 2.85 -6.02
N ALA A 76 13.86 3.44 -6.63
CA ALA A 76 13.73 4.27 -7.82
C ALA A 76 13.04 3.54 -8.98
N THR A 77 13.46 2.30 -9.26
CA THR A 77 12.92 1.48 -10.36
C THR A 77 11.45 1.08 -10.18
N GLY A 78 10.89 1.16 -8.97
CA GLY A 78 9.47 0.97 -8.71
C GLY A 78 8.63 2.25 -8.72
N LEU A 79 9.25 3.42 -8.83
CA LEU A 79 8.56 4.72 -8.83
C LEU A 79 8.40 5.28 -10.24
N PHE A 80 9.49 5.36 -11.00
CA PHE A 80 9.52 6.06 -12.27
C PHE A 80 10.57 5.48 -13.21
N ALA A 81 10.40 5.68 -14.52
CA ALA A 81 11.39 5.30 -15.52
C ALA A 81 12.32 6.49 -15.82
N PRO A 82 13.59 6.25 -16.21
CA PRO A 82 14.43 7.29 -16.78
C PRO A 82 13.93 7.69 -18.18
N SER A 83 14.57 8.70 -18.78
CA SER A 83 14.42 9.03 -20.19
C SER A 83 14.84 7.87 -21.09
N GLN A 84 14.38 7.89 -22.34
CA GLN A 84 14.73 6.87 -23.33
C GLN A 84 16.25 6.80 -23.60
N ILE A 85 16.96 7.92 -23.46
CA ILE A 85 18.41 8.01 -23.66
C ILE A 85 19.11 7.22 -22.54
N LEU A 86 18.77 7.51 -21.28
CA LEU A 86 19.40 6.87 -20.13
C LEU A 86 18.90 5.43 -19.91
N LEU A 87 17.69 5.08 -20.35
CA LEU A 87 17.10 3.76 -20.17
C LEU A 87 18.00 2.62 -20.67
N LYS A 88 18.66 2.82 -21.82
CA LYS A 88 19.60 1.83 -22.38
C LYS A 88 20.78 1.60 -21.43
N GLU A 89 21.38 2.68 -20.94
CA GLU A 89 22.54 2.63 -20.04
C GLU A 89 22.18 2.05 -18.67
N LEU A 90 21.04 2.47 -18.10
CA LEU A 90 20.53 1.90 -16.85
C LEU A 90 20.27 0.39 -16.99
N THR A 91 19.67 -0.04 -18.10
CA THR A 91 19.40 -1.46 -18.35
C THR A 91 20.70 -2.26 -18.47
N ALA A 92 21.71 -1.73 -19.16
CA ALA A 92 23.02 -2.35 -19.26
C ALA A 92 23.72 -2.41 -17.89
N PHE A 93 23.64 -1.33 -17.11
CA PHE A 93 24.15 -1.28 -15.75
C PHE A 93 23.53 -2.37 -14.88
N LEU A 94 22.20 -2.46 -14.83
CA LEU A 94 21.51 -3.47 -14.01
C LEU A 94 21.83 -4.91 -14.43
N ARG A 95 21.98 -5.18 -15.74
CA ARG A 95 22.30 -6.53 -16.25
C ARG A 95 23.72 -7.01 -15.95
N THR A 96 24.67 -6.08 -15.85
CA THR A 96 26.10 -6.41 -15.69
C THR A 96 26.53 -6.57 -14.23
N ARG A 97 25.67 -6.17 -13.28
CA ARG A 97 25.96 -6.27 -11.85
C ARG A 97 25.48 -7.62 -11.30
N ARG A 98 26.34 -8.27 -10.52
CA ARG A 98 26.05 -9.58 -9.88
C ARG A 98 25.21 -9.48 -8.60
N HIS A 99 24.83 -8.26 -8.20
CA HIS A 99 24.09 -8.03 -6.97
C HIS A 99 22.64 -8.55 -7.10
N PRO A 100 22.09 -9.29 -6.12
CA PRO A 100 20.74 -9.87 -6.24
C PRO A 100 19.65 -8.82 -6.53
N ILE A 101 19.75 -7.66 -5.89
CA ILE A 101 18.81 -6.54 -6.07
C ILE A 101 18.85 -5.95 -7.49
N ALA A 102 19.94 -6.14 -8.25
CA ALA A 102 20.05 -5.62 -9.62
C ALA A 102 19.04 -6.28 -10.57
N VAL A 103 18.86 -7.60 -10.44
CA VAL A 103 17.90 -8.37 -11.25
C VAL A 103 16.47 -7.95 -10.92
N ASP A 104 16.14 -7.82 -9.64
CA ASP A 104 14.82 -7.39 -9.18
C ASP A 104 14.52 -5.94 -9.63
N SER A 105 15.50 -5.05 -9.51
CA SER A 105 15.41 -3.66 -9.99
C SER A 105 15.14 -3.58 -11.49
N LEU A 106 15.73 -4.48 -12.29
CA LEU A 106 15.47 -4.56 -13.73
C LEU A 106 14.03 -5.01 -14.03
N GLN A 107 13.52 -6.02 -13.30
CA GLN A 107 12.14 -6.48 -13.45
C GLN A 107 11.15 -5.39 -13.05
N ARG A 108 11.44 -4.67 -11.95
CA ARG A 108 10.66 -3.53 -11.48
C ARG A 108 10.63 -2.40 -12.50
N LEU A 109 11.78 -2.04 -13.06
CA LEU A 109 11.86 -1.03 -14.13
C LEU A 109 10.97 -1.39 -15.33
N GLN A 110 11.02 -2.66 -15.78
CA GLN A 110 10.16 -3.16 -16.86
C GLN A 110 8.67 -3.12 -16.49
N LYS A 111 8.33 -3.37 -15.22
CA LYS A 111 6.95 -3.24 -14.75
C LYS A 111 6.50 -1.79 -14.77
N THR A 112 7.29 -0.87 -14.21
CA THR A 112 7.04 0.58 -14.20
C THR A 112 6.83 1.14 -15.61
N LEU A 113 7.64 0.72 -16.59
CA LEU A 113 7.45 1.11 -18.01
C LEU A 113 6.09 0.68 -18.59
N ARG A 114 5.53 -0.44 -18.13
CA ARG A 114 4.22 -0.96 -18.58
C ARG A 114 3.05 -0.37 -17.80
N THR A 115 3.20 -0.26 -16.48
CA THR A 115 2.12 0.13 -15.58
C THR A 115 2.00 1.63 -15.41
N GLY A 116 3.02 2.39 -15.81
CA GLY A 116 3.12 3.82 -15.55
C GLY A 116 3.80 4.13 -14.22
N GLN A 117 3.92 5.42 -13.94
CA GLN A 117 4.77 5.96 -12.88
C GLN A 117 3.95 6.40 -11.66
N ARG A 118 4.55 6.27 -10.48
CA ARG A 118 4.00 6.70 -9.19
C ARG A 118 3.92 8.22 -9.11
N LYS A 119 3.07 8.73 -8.22
CA LYS A 119 2.89 10.16 -7.95
C LYS A 119 3.51 10.60 -6.62
N TYR A 120 3.68 9.67 -5.67
CA TYR A 120 4.20 9.96 -4.34
C TYR A 120 5.47 9.13 -4.04
N PRO A 121 6.34 9.63 -3.14
CA PRO A 121 7.53 8.91 -2.71
C PRO A 121 7.21 7.53 -2.11
N PRO A 122 8.22 6.64 -1.95
CA PRO A 122 8.04 5.33 -1.35
C PRO A 122 7.33 5.40 0.00
N HIS A 123 6.36 4.51 0.18
CA HIS A 123 5.74 4.32 1.48
C HIS A 123 6.75 3.70 2.46
N LEU A 124 6.59 3.94 3.76
CA LEU A 124 7.49 3.42 4.79
C LEU A 124 7.68 1.90 4.69
N VAL A 125 6.60 1.17 4.42
CA VAL A 125 6.62 -0.30 4.22
C VAL A 125 7.54 -0.70 3.07
N GLU A 126 7.56 0.06 1.97
CA GLU A 126 8.45 -0.21 0.83
C GLU A 126 9.91 0.00 1.21
N VAL A 127 10.18 1.06 1.99
CA VAL A 127 11.51 1.36 2.52
C VAL A 127 11.94 0.23 3.46
N GLU A 128 11.18 -0.04 4.52
CA GLU A 128 11.50 -1.05 5.53
C GLU A 128 11.72 -2.44 4.94
N ALA A 129 10.92 -2.85 3.95
CA ALA A 129 11.10 -4.14 3.28
C ALA A 129 12.50 -4.27 2.66
N ILE A 130 12.92 -3.28 1.87
CA ILE A 130 14.24 -3.36 1.22
C ILE A 130 15.39 -3.18 2.23
N GLN A 131 15.19 -2.43 3.31
CA GLN A 131 16.18 -2.33 4.40
C GLN A 131 16.40 -3.68 5.11
N HIS A 132 15.34 -4.50 5.23
CA HIS A 132 15.39 -5.86 5.76
C HIS A 132 15.75 -6.92 4.70
N LYS A 133 16.18 -6.48 3.50
CA LYS A 133 16.61 -7.36 2.39
C LYS A 133 15.50 -8.27 1.87
N THR A 134 14.24 -7.84 1.98
CA THR A 134 13.07 -8.52 1.41
C THR A 134 12.50 -7.68 0.27
N THR A 135 12.35 -8.29 -0.91
CA THR A 135 11.72 -7.62 -2.08
C THR A 135 10.22 -7.89 -2.20
N GLN A 136 9.71 -8.87 -1.43
CA GLN A 136 8.28 -9.18 -1.35
C GLN A 136 7.64 -8.44 -0.17
N ILE A 137 6.51 -7.80 -0.42
CA ILE A 137 5.78 -7.04 0.60
C ILE A 137 4.40 -7.67 0.76
N PHE A 138 4.07 -8.05 2.00
CA PHE A 138 2.74 -8.55 2.34
C PHE A 138 1.98 -7.49 3.13
N HIS A 139 0.80 -7.13 2.65
CA HIS A 139 -0.10 -6.19 3.31
C HIS A 139 -1.31 -6.92 3.88
N LYS A 140 -1.57 -6.73 5.17
CA LYS A 140 -2.76 -7.26 5.85
C LYS A 140 -4.02 -6.55 5.35
N VAL A 141 -5.06 -7.33 5.07
CA VAL A 141 -6.39 -6.89 4.66
C VAL A 141 -7.42 -7.50 5.59
N TYR A 142 -8.29 -6.66 6.14
CA TYR A 142 -9.36 -7.04 7.06
C TYR A 142 -10.69 -7.22 6.32
N PHE A 143 -11.50 -8.15 6.79
CA PHE A 143 -12.80 -8.48 6.22
C PHE A 143 -13.95 -8.21 7.21
N PRO A 144 -15.20 -8.06 6.74
CA PRO A 144 -16.34 -7.78 7.62
C PRO A 144 -16.67 -8.86 8.65
N ASP A 145 -16.24 -10.11 8.43
CA ASP A 145 -16.43 -11.24 9.34
C ASP A 145 -15.41 -11.29 10.50
N ASP A 146 -14.74 -10.16 10.76
CA ASP A 146 -13.68 -10.00 11.77
C ASP A 146 -12.41 -10.84 11.52
N THR A 147 -12.24 -11.37 10.30
CA THR A 147 -11.01 -12.07 9.88
C THR A 147 -10.05 -11.13 9.13
N ASP A 148 -8.80 -11.57 8.97
CA ASP A 148 -7.80 -10.89 8.17
C ASP A 148 -6.88 -11.87 7.41
N GLU A 149 -6.39 -11.46 6.24
CA GLU A 149 -5.37 -12.20 5.47
C GLU A 149 -4.27 -11.25 4.96
N ALA A 150 -3.08 -11.80 4.75
CA ALA A 150 -1.93 -11.07 4.19
C ALA A 150 -1.81 -11.32 2.68
N PHE A 151 -1.72 -10.24 1.90
CA PHE A 151 -1.65 -10.28 0.45
C PHE A 151 -0.36 -9.66 -0.06
N GLU A 152 0.27 -10.30 -1.05
CA GLU A 152 1.43 -9.73 -1.72
C GLU A 152 1.02 -8.48 -2.52
N VAL A 153 1.75 -7.40 -2.30
CA VAL A 153 1.63 -6.13 -3.02
C VAL A 153 3.02 -5.65 -3.44
N ASP A 154 3.09 -4.87 -4.50
CA ASP A 154 4.31 -4.19 -4.90
C ASP A 154 4.06 -2.72 -5.23
N SER A 155 5.14 -2.01 -5.54
CA SER A 155 5.14 -0.58 -5.83
C SER A 155 4.20 -0.17 -6.97
N SER A 156 3.82 -1.11 -7.85
CA SER A 156 2.95 -0.87 -9.01
C SER A 156 1.54 -1.45 -8.85
N THR A 157 1.22 -2.08 -7.70
CA THR A 157 -0.12 -2.62 -7.44
C THR A 157 -1.16 -1.52 -7.45
N ARG A 158 -2.15 -1.61 -8.35
CA ARG A 158 -3.33 -0.75 -8.35
C ARG A 158 -4.45 -1.36 -7.52
N ALA A 159 -5.35 -0.51 -7.04
CA ALA A 159 -6.46 -0.95 -6.20
C ALA A 159 -7.35 -2.00 -6.89
N LYS A 160 -7.61 -1.86 -8.20
CA LYS A 160 -8.37 -2.87 -8.97
C LYS A 160 -7.69 -4.24 -9.00
N ASP A 161 -6.37 -4.26 -9.20
CA ASP A 161 -5.61 -5.52 -9.31
C ASP A 161 -5.54 -6.19 -7.93
N PHE A 162 -5.40 -5.38 -6.87
CA PHE A 162 -5.46 -5.84 -5.50
C PHE A 162 -6.84 -6.42 -5.15
N CYS A 163 -7.94 -5.74 -5.50
CA CYS A 163 -9.30 -6.28 -5.35
C CYS A 163 -9.45 -7.63 -6.06
N GLN A 164 -8.95 -7.75 -7.31
CA GLN A 164 -9.02 -9.00 -8.07
C GLN A 164 -8.27 -10.14 -7.38
N ASN A 165 -7.05 -9.89 -6.89
CA ASN A 165 -6.26 -10.89 -6.16
C ASN A 165 -6.97 -11.36 -4.89
N ILE A 166 -7.57 -10.44 -4.13
CA ILE A 166 -8.35 -10.77 -2.93
C ILE A 166 -9.57 -11.62 -3.31
N SER A 167 -10.35 -11.20 -4.31
CA SER A 167 -11.52 -11.96 -4.78
C SER A 167 -11.17 -13.37 -5.24
N GLN A 168 -10.04 -13.55 -5.94
CA GLN A 168 -9.55 -14.86 -6.35
C GLN A 168 -9.17 -15.72 -5.15
N ARG A 169 -8.41 -15.16 -4.19
CA ARG A 169 -7.96 -15.86 -2.99
C ARG A 169 -9.11 -16.35 -2.12
N LEU A 170 -10.18 -15.55 -2.03
CA LEU A 170 -11.41 -15.86 -1.29
C LEU A 170 -12.43 -16.67 -2.11
N ASN A 171 -12.08 -17.07 -3.33
CA ASN A 171 -12.96 -17.80 -4.25
C ASN A 171 -14.33 -17.12 -4.44
N LEU A 172 -14.34 -15.80 -4.65
CA LEU A 172 -15.54 -15.05 -5.02
C LEU A 172 -15.83 -15.24 -6.51
N ARG A 173 -17.10 -15.27 -6.89
CA ARG A 173 -17.52 -15.36 -8.30
C ARG A 173 -17.22 -14.10 -9.08
N SER A 174 -17.23 -12.94 -8.43
CA SER A 174 -16.95 -11.64 -9.06
C SER A 174 -16.42 -10.63 -8.05
N ALA A 175 -15.48 -9.80 -8.49
CA ALA A 175 -15.00 -8.63 -7.74
C ALA A 175 -15.92 -7.40 -7.91
N GLU A 176 -16.97 -7.48 -8.75
CA GLU A 176 -17.86 -6.35 -9.05
C GLU A 176 -18.51 -5.78 -7.79
N GLY A 177 -18.43 -4.46 -7.64
CA GLY A 177 -18.99 -3.73 -6.50
C GLY A 177 -18.19 -3.87 -5.20
N PHE A 178 -17.11 -4.64 -5.16
CA PHE A 178 -16.16 -4.66 -4.06
C PHE A 178 -15.10 -3.57 -4.22
N SER A 179 -14.57 -3.08 -3.10
CA SER A 179 -13.55 -2.03 -3.10
C SER A 179 -12.66 -2.16 -1.86
N LEU A 180 -11.46 -1.62 -1.96
CA LEU A 180 -10.60 -1.37 -0.81
C LEU A 180 -11.04 -0.11 -0.08
N PHE A 181 -10.89 -0.13 1.24
CA PHE A 181 -11.11 1.01 2.12
C PHE A 181 -9.91 1.15 3.05
N VAL A 182 -9.43 2.36 3.24
CA VAL A 182 -8.41 2.66 4.24
C VAL A 182 -9.07 3.34 5.43
N LYS A 183 -8.98 2.70 6.58
CA LYS A 183 -9.37 3.25 7.88
C LYS A 183 -8.15 3.88 8.53
N ILE A 184 -8.20 5.17 8.82
CA ILE A 184 -7.12 5.92 9.46
C ILE A 184 -7.73 6.98 10.37
N ALA A 185 -7.29 7.02 11.63
CA ALA A 185 -7.95 7.81 12.67
C ALA A 185 -9.47 7.55 12.71
N ASP A 186 -10.29 8.59 12.52
CA ASP A 186 -11.76 8.55 12.48
C ASP A 186 -12.33 8.42 11.05
N LYS A 187 -11.47 8.32 10.02
CA LYS A 187 -11.88 8.29 8.61
C LYS A 187 -11.82 6.88 8.05
N VAL A 188 -12.78 6.57 7.18
CA VAL A 188 -12.82 5.37 6.35
C VAL A 188 -13.07 5.82 4.91
N ILE A 189 -12.06 5.69 4.05
CA ILE A 189 -12.09 6.21 2.68
C ILE A 189 -11.89 5.07 1.69
N SER A 190 -12.77 4.98 0.68
CA SER A 190 -12.64 4.02 -0.42
C SER A 190 -11.49 4.40 -1.34
N VAL A 191 -10.69 3.42 -1.74
CA VAL A 191 -9.57 3.59 -2.68
C VAL A 191 -10.12 3.59 -4.11
N PRO A 192 -9.82 4.61 -4.93
CA PRO A 192 -10.15 4.60 -6.36
C PRO A 192 -9.47 3.43 -7.08
N GLU A 193 -10.23 2.69 -7.88
CA GLU A 193 -9.76 1.48 -8.57
C GLU A 193 -8.51 1.69 -9.44
N GLY A 194 -8.40 2.87 -10.04
CA GLY A 194 -7.28 3.24 -10.89
C GLY A 194 -6.01 3.65 -10.15
N ASP A 195 -6.07 3.94 -8.85
CA ASP A 195 -4.92 4.47 -8.12
C ASP A 195 -3.93 3.36 -7.72
N PHE A 196 -2.64 3.71 -7.69
CA PHE A 196 -1.64 2.86 -7.04
C PHE A 196 -1.92 2.82 -5.54
N PHE A 197 -1.92 1.62 -4.97
CA PHE A 197 -2.30 1.41 -3.57
C PHE A 197 -1.43 2.24 -2.62
N PHE A 198 -0.10 2.20 -2.77
CA PHE A 198 0.81 2.97 -1.94
C PHE A 198 0.74 4.49 -2.17
N ASP A 199 0.38 4.96 -3.37
CA ASP A 199 0.14 6.40 -3.61
C ASP A 199 -1.09 6.87 -2.82
N PHE A 200 -2.17 6.11 -2.85
CA PHE A 200 -3.40 6.47 -2.14
C PHE A 200 -3.17 6.50 -0.62
N VAL A 201 -2.55 5.45 -0.06
CA VAL A 201 -2.23 5.39 1.38
C VAL A 201 -1.35 6.57 1.78
N ARG A 202 -0.33 6.89 0.97
CA ARG A 202 0.57 8.02 1.23
C ARG A 202 -0.18 9.35 1.22
N HIS A 203 -0.93 9.61 0.15
CA HIS A 203 -1.71 10.84 0.00
C HIS A 203 -2.70 11.03 1.15
N LEU A 204 -3.43 9.98 1.53
CA LEU A 204 -4.39 10.03 2.62
C LEU A 204 -3.70 10.32 3.96
N THR A 205 -2.57 9.68 4.24
CA THR A 205 -1.79 9.91 5.47
C THR A 205 -1.31 11.35 5.56
N ASP A 206 -0.79 11.92 4.47
CA ASP A 206 -0.33 13.31 4.42
C ASP A 206 -1.49 14.30 4.56
N TRP A 207 -2.66 14.00 3.97
CA TRP A 207 -3.87 14.80 4.14
C TRP A 207 -4.36 14.83 5.58
N ILE A 208 -4.43 13.67 6.25
CA ILE A 208 -4.81 13.57 7.67
C ILE A 208 -3.83 14.33 8.56
N ARG A 209 -2.52 14.21 8.30
CA ARG A 209 -1.48 14.93 9.06
C ARG A 209 -1.64 16.44 8.94
N LYS A 210 -1.93 16.96 7.74
CA LYS A 210 -2.17 18.40 7.52
C LYS A 210 -3.45 18.89 8.22
N ALA A 211 -4.49 18.06 8.24
CA ALA A 211 -5.75 18.39 8.90
C ALA A 211 -5.69 18.34 10.44
N ARG A 212 -4.71 17.65 11.01
CA ARG A 212 -4.52 17.49 12.47
C ARG A 212 -3.12 17.96 12.92
N PRO A 213 -2.83 19.27 12.89
CA PRO A 213 -1.55 19.78 13.35
C PRO A 213 -1.42 19.59 14.87
N THR A 214 -0.34 18.96 15.30
CA THR A 214 0.02 18.77 16.71
C THR A 214 0.64 20.05 17.28
N ARG A 215 0.18 20.47 18.47
CA ARG A 215 0.65 21.69 19.14
C ARG A 215 2.10 21.61 19.65
N ASP A 216 2.60 20.41 19.95
CA ASP A 216 3.89 20.20 20.63
C ASP A 216 5.03 19.73 19.71
N GLY A 217 4.88 19.86 18.38
CA GLY A 217 5.92 19.45 17.42
C GLY A 217 6.14 17.92 17.30
N SER A 218 5.44 17.10 18.10
CA SER A 218 5.44 15.64 17.99
C SER A 218 4.72 15.20 16.71
N ILE A 219 5.40 14.54 15.78
CA ILE A 219 4.75 14.03 14.55
C ILE A 219 3.83 12.87 14.95
N PRO A 220 2.49 12.99 14.77
CA PRO A 220 1.59 11.89 15.11
C PRO A 220 1.84 10.72 14.16
N GLN A 221 2.13 9.56 14.72
CA GLN A 221 2.23 8.32 13.96
C GLN A 221 0.83 7.76 13.76
N PHE A 222 0.34 7.80 12.53
CA PHE A 222 -0.96 7.22 12.19
C PHE A 222 -0.78 5.77 11.78
N THR A 223 -1.48 4.87 12.46
CA THR A 223 -1.70 3.50 12.00
C THR A 223 -2.95 3.47 11.14
N TYR A 224 -2.87 2.88 9.96
CA TYR A 224 -4.03 2.63 9.11
C TYR A 224 -4.33 1.13 9.01
N GLN A 225 -5.58 0.80 8.70
CA GLN A 225 -6.03 -0.55 8.39
C GLN A 225 -6.66 -0.55 6.99
N VAL A 226 -6.43 -1.61 6.23
CA VAL A 226 -7.01 -1.80 4.90
C VAL A 226 -8.13 -2.82 5.00
N PHE A 227 -9.32 -2.45 4.58
CA PHE A 227 -10.48 -3.32 4.52
C PHE A 227 -10.84 -3.62 3.07
N PHE A 228 -11.28 -4.84 2.80
CA PHE A 228 -11.93 -5.18 1.54
C PHE A 228 -13.41 -5.43 1.82
N MET A 229 -14.30 -4.68 1.16
CA MET A 229 -15.72 -4.69 1.48
C MET A 229 -16.59 -4.46 0.23
N LYS A 230 -17.84 -4.91 0.29
CA LYS A 230 -18.85 -4.56 -0.72
C LYS A 230 -19.21 -3.08 -0.59
N LYS A 231 -18.98 -2.32 -1.65
CA LYS A 231 -19.29 -0.88 -1.76
C LYS A 231 -20.59 -0.65 -2.50
N LEU A 232 -20.78 -1.31 -3.64
CA LEU A 232 -21.96 -1.16 -4.49
C LEU A 232 -22.79 -2.45 -4.47
N TRP A 233 -24.09 -2.33 -4.22
CA TRP A 233 -24.98 -3.47 -3.96
C TRP A 233 -25.94 -3.80 -5.12
N THR A 234 -25.82 -3.10 -6.25
CA THR A 234 -26.77 -3.08 -7.38
C THR A 234 -27.24 -4.44 -7.87
N ASN A 235 -26.32 -5.41 -8.02
CA ASN A 235 -26.60 -6.73 -8.59
C ASN A 235 -26.46 -7.88 -7.57
N THR A 236 -26.53 -7.56 -6.28
CA THR A 236 -26.26 -8.53 -5.21
C THR A 236 -27.50 -9.39 -4.95
N VAL A 237 -27.38 -10.69 -5.18
CA VAL A 237 -28.46 -11.66 -4.94
C VAL A 237 -27.93 -12.76 -4.02
N PRO A 238 -28.41 -12.86 -2.76
CA PRO A 238 -28.01 -13.93 -1.84
C PRO A 238 -28.21 -15.31 -2.45
N GLY A 239 -27.26 -16.22 -2.17
CA GLY A 239 -27.21 -17.58 -2.70
C GLY A 239 -26.47 -17.71 -4.04
N LYS A 240 -26.29 -16.62 -4.81
CA LYS A 240 -25.51 -16.68 -6.06
C LYS A 240 -24.01 -16.83 -5.79
N ASP A 241 -23.49 -16.20 -4.76
CA ASP A 241 -22.08 -16.28 -4.36
C ASP A 241 -22.01 -16.50 -2.85
N ARG A 242 -21.93 -17.78 -2.47
CA ARG A 242 -21.96 -18.18 -1.05
C ARG A 242 -20.79 -17.61 -0.25
N ASN A 243 -19.60 -17.51 -0.84
CA ASN A 243 -18.44 -16.95 -0.13
C ASN A 243 -18.63 -15.45 0.08
N ALA A 244 -19.17 -14.74 -0.93
CA ALA A 244 -19.52 -13.34 -0.77
C ALA A 244 -20.58 -13.13 0.33
N ASP A 245 -21.58 -14.02 0.39
CA ASP A 245 -22.66 -13.95 1.38
C ASP A 245 -22.15 -14.09 2.82
N ILE A 246 -21.32 -15.10 3.07
CA ILE A 246 -20.87 -15.45 4.42
C ILE A 246 -19.73 -14.56 4.92
N ILE A 247 -18.85 -14.05 4.05
CA ILE A 247 -17.71 -13.21 4.46
C ILE A 247 -18.11 -11.73 4.49
N PHE A 248 -18.96 -11.29 3.55
CA PHE A 248 -19.25 -9.86 3.36
C PHE A 248 -20.71 -9.51 3.57
N HIS A 249 -21.64 -10.10 2.82
CA HIS A 249 -23.01 -9.57 2.75
C HIS A 249 -23.71 -9.61 4.11
N TYR A 250 -23.65 -10.75 4.80
CA TYR A 250 -24.24 -10.91 6.13
C TYR A 250 -23.64 -9.92 7.13
N HIS A 251 -22.30 -9.91 7.24
CA HIS A 251 -21.60 -9.10 8.23
C HIS A 251 -21.69 -7.59 7.99
N GLN A 252 -21.85 -7.16 6.74
CA GLN A 252 -22.07 -5.74 6.42
C GLN A 252 -23.52 -5.28 6.62
N GLU A 253 -24.51 -6.15 6.41
CA GLU A 253 -25.94 -5.80 6.59
C GLU A 253 -26.41 -5.94 8.04
N LEU A 254 -25.91 -6.92 8.79
CA LEU A 254 -26.27 -7.15 10.19
C LEU A 254 -26.21 -5.88 11.07
N PRO A 255 -25.11 -5.11 11.12
CA PRO A 255 -25.05 -3.92 11.97
C PRO A 255 -26.02 -2.81 11.51
N LYS A 256 -26.41 -2.78 10.23
CA LYS A 256 -27.42 -1.82 9.72
C LYS A 256 -28.83 -2.21 10.18
N LEU A 257 -29.13 -3.51 10.14
CA LEU A 257 -30.36 -4.07 10.69
C LEU A 257 -30.49 -3.76 12.18
N LEU A 258 -29.45 -4.05 12.97
CA LEU A 258 -29.45 -3.81 14.42
C LEU A 258 -29.52 -2.34 14.82
N ARG A 259 -29.08 -1.42 13.94
CA ARG A 259 -29.26 0.03 14.13
C ARG A 259 -30.66 0.54 13.80
N GLY A 260 -31.54 -0.32 13.28
CA GLY A 260 -32.94 0.02 12.99
C GLY A 260 -33.12 0.88 11.74
N TYR A 261 -32.21 0.79 10.75
CA TYR A 261 -32.36 1.53 9.49
C TYR A 261 -33.46 0.99 8.58
N HIS A 262 -34.04 -0.17 8.91
CA HIS A 262 -35.03 -0.85 8.09
C HIS A 262 -36.37 -0.89 8.82
N LYS A 263 -37.45 -0.67 8.08
CA LYS A 263 -38.80 -0.97 8.56
C LYS A 263 -38.94 -2.50 8.67
N CYS A 264 -39.30 -2.98 9.85
CA CYS A 264 -39.37 -4.40 10.17
C CYS A 264 -40.56 -4.64 11.11
N SER A 265 -41.40 -5.63 10.82
CA SER A 265 -42.46 -6.06 11.74
C SER A 265 -41.88 -6.83 12.94
N LYS A 266 -42.67 -7.00 14.00
CA LYS A 266 -42.22 -7.77 15.18
C LYS A 266 -41.95 -9.23 14.82
N GLU A 267 -42.78 -9.79 13.93
CA GLU A 267 -42.68 -11.16 13.46
C GLU A 267 -41.43 -11.37 12.60
N GLU A 268 -41.11 -10.44 11.71
CA GLU A 268 -39.86 -10.46 10.92
C GLU A 268 -38.64 -10.30 11.83
N ALA A 269 -38.68 -9.38 12.79
CA ALA A 269 -37.60 -9.17 13.74
C ALA A 269 -37.33 -10.43 14.57
N ALA A 270 -38.37 -11.11 15.05
CA ALA A 270 -38.23 -12.36 15.80
C ALA A 270 -37.58 -13.46 14.94
N ARG A 271 -37.96 -13.59 13.66
CA ARG A 271 -37.34 -14.56 12.74
C ARG A 271 -35.87 -14.22 12.47
N LEU A 272 -35.56 -12.95 12.21
CA LEU A 272 -34.19 -12.50 11.98
C LEU A 272 -33.32 -12.69 13.23
N ALA A 273 -33.84 -12.39 14.42
CA ALA A 273 -33.15 -12.62 15.67
C ALA A 273 -32.79 -14.10 15.88
N ALA A 274 -33.72 -15.01 15.58
CA ALA A 274 -33.47 -16.45 15.64
C ALA A 274 -32.36 -16.89 14.66
N LEU A 275 -32.35 -16.34 13.43
CA LEU A 275 -31.29 -16.61 12.45
C LEU A 275 -29.94 -16.06 12.90
N ILE A 276 -29.89 -14.84 13.43
CA ILE A 276 -28.67 -14.22 13.96
C ILE A 276 -28.10 -15.05 15.11
N TYR A 277 -28.96 -15.50 16.03
CA TYR A 277 -28.57 -16.37 17.12
C TYR A 277 -27.94 -17.67 16.60
N ARG A 278 -28.58 -18.31 15.61
CA ARG A 278 -28.09 -19.55 15.00
C ARG A 278 -26.74 -19.37 14.30
N VAL A 279 -26.51 -18.23 13.64
CA VAL A 279 -25.18 -17.93 13.05
C VAL A 279 -24.10 -17.86 14.13
N ARG A 280 -24.41 -17.27 15.29
CA ARG A 280 -23.43 -17.04 16.36
C ARG A 280 -23.18 -18.27 17.25
N TYR A 281 -24.22 -19.03 17.56
CA TYR A 281 -24.18 -20.09 18.57
C TYR A 281 -24.55 -21.48 18.04
N GLY A 282 -24.87 -21.60 16.74
CA GLY A 282 -25.31 -22.85 16.14
C GLY A 282 -26.62 -23.35 16.77
N GLU A 283 -26.63 -24.62 17.20
CA GLU A 283 -27.77 -25.27 17.86
C GLU A 283 -27.75 -25.13 19.40
N SER A 284 -26.73 -24.46 19.96
CA SER A 284 -26.61 -24.28 21.41
C SER A 284 -27.74 -23.42 21.94
N LYS A 285 -28.41 -23.84 23.02
CA LYS A 285 -29.48 -23.08 23.69
C LYS A 285 -29.02 -22.37 24.97
N VAL A 286 -27.74 -22.52 25.33
CA VAL A 286 -27.19 -22.03 26.61
C VAL A 286 -27.36 -20.52 26.73
N GLU A 287 -27.10 -19.79 25.64
CA GLU A 287 -27.15 -18.33 25.61
C GLU A 287 -28.57 -17.77 25.40
N LEU A 288 -29.62 -18.60 25.35
CA LEU A 288 -30.99 -18.08 25.23
C LEU A 288 -31.45 -17.38 26.51
N GLN A 289 -30.93 -17.79 27.66
CA GLN A 289 -31.30 -17.24 28.97
C GLN A 289 -30.73 -15.83 29.20
N SER A 290 -29.69 -15.45 28.45
CA SER A 290 -29.02 -14.14 28.54
C SER A 290 -29.60 -13.10 27.58
N ILE A 291 -30.58 -13.47 26.75
CA ILE A 291 -31.28 -12.54 25.84
C ILE A 291 -32.41 -11.85 26.61
N PRO A 292 -32.43 -10.51 26.68
CA PRO A 292 -33.46 -9.74 27.40
C PRO A 292 -34.87 -9.91 26.84
#